data_AF-A0A381NNL7-F1
#
_entry.id   AF-A0A381NNL7-F1
#
_cell.length_a   1.000
_cell.length_b   1.000
_cell.length_c   1.000
_cell.angle_alpha   90.00
_cell.angle_beta   90.00
_cell.angle_gamma   90.00
#
_symmetry.space_group_name_H-M   'P 1'
#
loop_
_entity.id
_entity.type
_entity.pdbx_description
1 polymer ?
#
loop_
_entity_poly.entity_id
_entity_poly.type
_entity_poly.pdbx_seq_one_letter_code
_entity_poly.pdbx_strand_id
1 'polypeptide(L)'
;MAGRVNRSGLQVAEVLDTFINDEALPGSGVARDDFWSGVASLVSDLTQRNRTLLERRDELQSQIDRWHLDRKGQPIDTGAYKAFLVEIGYLVDEGPDFEIATAGVDPEIATIAGPQLVVPVLNARFALNAANARWGSLYDAFYGTDIIPEGVGTEKGTSYNPQRGDLVVARVAEELDKIVPLGNGSHADATSYSVSQNGGRYELGVQTTAGTTGLDNPDQFVGFQGNADGEPDCVLLRHNGLHIEIHIDRNHNVGEAHAAGVKDVVLESAITTIQDCEDSVSAVDAEDKTDVYRNWLGLMNASLAESFEKGGETIHRVLENDRTYTDCEGAGLTLSGRSLMLIRNVGHLMTTDAVLLENGDEIFEGILDAVVTSLCAVHDIRRSEGQIRNAKFGSIYIVKPKMHGPEETAFTCELFGRVEDVLGLKRNTLKVGVMDEERRTSLNLRECVRAARERIVFINTGFLDRTGDEIHTSMQAGVMVRKEPMKQE
;
A
#
# COMPACT_ATOMS: atom_id res chain seq x y z
N MET A 1 -19.29 -29.29 10.43
CA MET A 1 -18.87 -28.62 11.68
C MET A 1 -17.37 -28.78 11.74
N ALA A 2 -16.63 -27.69 11.52
CA ALA A 2 -15.18 -27.69 11.68
C ALA A 2 -14.83 -27.97 13.15
N GLY A 3 -13.73 -28.69 13.40
CA GLY A 3 -13.21 -28.88 14.75
C GLY A 3 -12.84 -27.53 15.39
N ARG A 4 -12.91 -27.44 16.72
CA ARG A 4 -12.45 -26.27 17.48
C ARG A 4 -11.48 -26.70 18.58
N VAL A 5 -10.51 -25.86 18.85
CA VAL A 5 -9.47 -26.07 19.87
C VAL A 5 -9.59 -24.99 20.94
N ASN A 6 -9.59 -25.40 22.22
CA ASN A 6 -9.58 -24.45 23.33
C ASN A 6 -8.17 -23.86 23.51
N ARG A 7 -8.07 -22.53 23.42
CA ARG A 7 -6.86 -21.75 23.68
C ARG A 7 -7.15 -20.68 24.71
N SER A 8 -6.76 -20.92 25.96
CA SER A 8 -6.95 -19.97 27.07
C SER A 8 -8.41 -19.48 27.21
N GLY A 9 -9.39 -20.37 27.00
CA GLY A 9 -10.83 -20.06 27.06
C GLY A 9 -11.46 -19.76 25.71
N LEU A 10 -10.69 -19.37 24.69
CA LEU A 10 -11.18 -19.14 23.32
C LEU A 10 -11.40 -20.46 22.58
N GLN A 11 -12.48 -20.57 21.80
CA GLN A 11 -12.75 -21.72 20.92
C GLN A 11 -12.33 -21.38 19.48
N VAL A 12 -11.09 -21.69 19.13
CA VAL A 12 -10.48 -21.36 17.84
C VAL A 12 -10.80 -22.45 16.82
N ALA A 13 -11.22 -22.10 15.60
CA ALA A 13 -11.39 -23.05 14.51
C ALA A 13 -10.07 -23.79 14.23
N GLU A 14 -10.11 -25.11 14.04
CA GLU A 14 -8.92 -25.97 13.93
C GLU A 14 -7.98 -25.56 12.80
N VAL A 15 -8.52 -25.10 11.67
CA VAL A 15 -7.72 -24.61 10.53
C VAL A 15 -6.89 -23.37 10.89
N LEU A 16 -7.49 -22.43 11.61
CA LEU A 16 -6.83 -21.21 12.06
C LEU A 16 -5.84 -21.50 13.19
N ASP A 17 -6.20 -22.39 14.11
CA ASP A 17 -5.30 -22.85 15.19
C ASP A 17 -4.05 -23.51 14.60
N THR A 18 -4.21 -24.41 13.63
CA THR A 18 -3.10 -25.08 12.95
C THR A 18 -2.19 -24.08 12.26
N PHE A 19 -2.76 -23.16 11.46
CA PHE A 19 -1.99 -22.10 10.81
C PHE A 19 -1.19 -21.26 11.81
N ILE A 20 -1.83 -20.78 12.88
CA ILE A 20 -1.15 -19.91 13.86
C ILE A 20 -0.01 -20.66 14.54
N ASN A 21 -0.24 -21.90 14.97
CA ASN A 21 0.74 -22.63 15.78
C ASN A 21 1.87 -23.26 14.96
N ASP A 22 1.57 -23.71 13.74
CA ASP A 22 2.50 -24.51 12.94
C ASP A 22 3.13 -23.71 11.80
N GLU A 23 2.51 -22.60 11.37
CA GLU A 23 3.01 -21.73 10.30
C GLU A 23 3.45 -20.35 10.81
N ALA A 24 2.59 -19.63 11.56
CA ALA A 24 2.84 -18.22 11.91
C ALA A 24 3.72 -18.00 13.15
N LEU A 25 3.53 -18.78 14.22
CA LEU A 25 4.32 -18.66 15.45
C LEU A 25 5.78 -19.14 15.32
N PRO A 26 6.09 -20.25 14.61
CA PRO A 26 7.48 -20.71 14.48
C PRO A 26 8.37 -19.66 13.83
N GLY A 27 9.49 -19.31 14.47
CA GLY A 27 10.39 -18.24 13.98
C GLY A 27 9.96 -16.81 14.35
N SER A 28 8.72 -16.61 14.80
CA SER A 28 8.26 -15.29 15.28
C SER A 28 9.00 -14.85 16.53
N GLY A 29 9.47 -15.79 17.37
CA GLY A 29 10.06 -15.52 18.68
C GLY A 29 9.05 -15.19 19.79
N VAL A 30 7.77 -15.54 19.59
CA VAL A 30 6.71 -15.48 20.61
C VAL A 30 6.36 -16.91 21.02
N ALA A 31 6.30 -17.19 22.32
CA ALA A 31 5.90 -18.51 22.81
C ALA A 31 4.38 -18.69 22.64
N ARG A 32 3.98 -19.90 22.23
CA ARG A 32 2.57 -20.23 21.97
C ARG A 32 1.64 -19.91 23.15
N ASP A 33 2.01 -20.30 24.36
CA ASP A 33 1.15 -20.15 25.53
C ASP A 33 1.02 -18.66 25.93
N ASP A 34 2.11 -17.89 25.80
CA ASP A 34 2.11 -16.44 26.01
C ASP A 34 1.26 -15.72 24.95
N PHE A 35 1.34 -16.15 23.69
CA PHE A 35 0.51 -15.62 22.61
C PHE A 35 -0.98 -15.82 22.92
N TRP A 36 -1.42 -17.07 23.14
CA TRP A 36 -2.84 -17.35 23.33
C TRP A 36 -3.42 -16.77 24.62
N SER A 37 -2.66 -16.77 25.71
CA SER A 37 -3.09 -16.11 26.95
C SER A 37 -3.17 -14.59 26.80
N GLY A 38 -2.20 -13.98 26.10
CA GLY A 38 -2.21 -12.56 25.75
C GLY A 38 -3.40 -12.17 24.87
N VAL A 39 -3.70 -12.96 23.84
CA VAL A 39 -4.87 -12.75 22.96
C VAL A 39 -6.17 -12.87 23.76
N ALA A 40 -6.33 -13.90 24.60
CA ALA A 40 -7.53 -14.06 25.42
C ALA A 40 -7.74 -12.86 26.36
N SER A 41 -6.69 -12.36 27.01
CA SER A 41 -6.76 -11.16 27.86
C SER A 41 -7.13 -9.91 27.05
N LEU A 42 -6.47 -9.68 25.91
CA LEU A 42 -6.74 -8.55 25.03
C LEU A 42 -8.20 -8.55 24.56
N VAL A 43 -8.69 -9.70 24.11
CA VAL A 43 -10.06 -9.85 23.62
C VAL A 43 -11.07 -9.62 24.74
N SER A 44 -10.81 -10.15 25.94
CA SER A 44 -11.68 -9.95 27.12
C SER A 44 -11.82 -8.46 27.47
N ASP A 45 -10.72 -7.70 27.43
CA ASP A 45 -10.71 -6.29 27.79
C ASP A 45 -11.37 -5.39 26.72
N LEU A 46 -11.16 -5.71 25.44
CA LEU A 46 -11.50 -4.79 24.33
C LEU A 46 -12.86 -5.09 23.67
N THR A 47 -13.41 -6.30 23.83
CA THR A 47 -14.68 -6.69 23.17
C THR A 47 -15.84 -5.80 23.58
N GLN A 48 -16.03 -5.57 24.88
CA GLN A 48 -17.15 -4.76 25.35
C GLN A 48 -17.01 -3.30 24.91
N ARG A 49 -15.77 -2.79 24.86
CA ARG A 49 -15.51 -1.44 24.38
C ARG A 49 -15.83 -1.29 22.90
N ASN A 50 -15.45 -2.26 22.06
CA ASN A 50 -15.81 -2.23 20.64
C ASN A 50 -17.33 -2.25 20.45
N ARG A 51 -18.04 -3.11 21.20
CA ARG A 51 -19.51 -3.16 21.19
C ARG A 51 -20.15 -1.82 21.54
N THR A 52 -19.67 -1.16 22.59
CA THR A 52 -20.16 0.17 22.98
C THR A 52 -19.89 1.25 21.94
N LEU A 53 -18.79 1.17 21.19
CA LEU A 53 -18.53 2.09 20.06
C LEU A 53 -19.54 1.89 18.93
N LEU A 54 -19.91 0.64 18.62
CA LEU A 54 -20.94 0.34 17.62
C LEU A 54 -22.33 0.80 18.08
N GLU A 55 -22.70 0.53 19.34
CA GLU A 55 -23.94 1.04 19.94
C GLU A 55 -24.03 2.57 19.85
N ARG A 56 -22.88 3.26 20.02
CA ARG A 56 -22.78 4.71 19.87
C ARG A 56 -23.00 5.19 18.44
N ARG A 57 -22.62 4.41 17.42
CA ARG A 57 -22.96 4.71 16.01
C ARG A 57 -24.48 4.70 15.82
N ASP A 58 -25.14 3.64 16.28
CA ASP A 58 -26.60 3.46 16.16
C ASP A 58 -27.38 4.54 16.90
N GLU A 59 -26.93 4.90 18.11
CA GLU A 59 -27.54 5.94 18.93
C GLU A 59 -27.52 7.30 18.22
N LEU A 60 -26.40 7.67 17.61
CA LEU A 60 -26.24 8.93 16.89
C LEU A 60 -27.04 8.93 15.59
N GLN A 61 -27.00 7.84 14.82
CA GLN A 61 -27.80 7.73 13.60
C GLN A 61 -29.29 7.86 13.92
N SER A 62 -29.77 7.20 14.97
CA SER A 62 -31.17 7.30 15.41
C SER A 62 -31.57 8.72 15.81
N GLN A 63 -30.66 9.48 16.43
CA GLN A 63 -30.89 10.89 16.77
C GLN A 63 -30.95 11.77 15.52
N ILE A 64 -30.05 11.56 14.55
CA ILE A 64 -30.03 12.29 13.27
C ILE A 64 -31.30 12.00 12.46
N ASP A 65 -31.69 10.73 12.36
CA ASP A 65 -32.93 10.30 11.72
C ASP A 65 -34.15 11.00 12.34
N ARG A 66 -34.23 11.00 13.68
CA ARG A 66 -35.30 11.66 14.41
C ARG A 66 -35.33 13.16 14.12
N TRP A 67 -34.17 13.82 14.12
CA TRP A 67 -34.07 15.26 13.90
C TRP A 67 -34.66 15.66 12.54
N HIS A 68 -34.37 14.90 11.48
CA HIS A 68 -34.90 15.12 10.14
C HIS A 68 -36.39 14.77 10.04
N LEU A 69 -36.83 13.65 10.62
CA LEU A 69 -38.24 13.24 10.62
C LEU A 69 -39.15 14.26 11.30
N ASP A 70 -38.73 14.82 12.44
CA ASP A 70 -39.49 15.83 13.18
C ASP A 70 -39.58 17.17 12.44
N ARG A 71 -38.72 17.39 11.45
CA ARG A 71 -38.67 18.60 10.60
C ARG A 71 -39.05 18.31 9.14
N LYS A 72 -39.71 17.18 8.87
CA LYS A 72 -40.07 16.76 7.52
C LYS A 72 -40.85 17.84 6.78
N GLY A 73 -40.39 18.16 5.56
CA GLY A 73 -41.00 19.19 4.69
C GLY A 73 -40.59 20.63 5.02
N GLN A 74 -39.78 20.86 6.06
CA GLN A 74 -39.18 22.16 6.35
C GLN A 74 -37.81 22.27 5.67
N PRO A 75 -37.38 23.47 5.23
CA PRO A 75 -36.01 23.67 4.77
C PRO A 75 -35.02 23.43 5.94
N ILE A 76 -33.85 22.88 5.62
CA ILE A 76 -32.81 22.61 6.63
C ILE A 76 -32.19 23.94 7.06
N ASP A 77 -32.39 24.31 8.32
CA ASP A 77 -31.61 25.37 8.98
C ASP A 77 -30.22 24.80 9.33
N THR A 78 -29.20 25.24 8.60
CA THR A 78 -27.82 24.75 8.75
C THR A 78 -27.21 25.13 10.10
N GLY A 79 -27.59 26.28 10.67
CA GLY A 79 -27.13 26.70 11.99
C GLY A 79 -27.72 25.80 13.08
N ALA A 80 -29.02 25.56 13.02
CA ALA A 80 -29.71 24.67 13.96
C ALA A 80 -29.23 23.22 13.84
N TYR A 81 -29.00 22.73 12.61
CA TYR A 81 -28.49 21.38 12.38
C TYR A 81 -27.07 21.21 12.91
N LYS A 82 -26.17 22.17 12.65
CA LYS A 82 -24.82 22.14 13.21
C LYS A 82 -24.83 22.16 14.74
N ALA A 83 -25.64 23.02 15.36
CA ALA A 83 -25.76 23.09 16.81
C ALA A 83 -26.25 21.75 17.40
N PHE A 84 -27.22 21.11 16.75
CA PHE A 84 -27.69 19.77 17.12
C PHE A 84 -26.58 18.70 17.02
N LEU A 85 -25.79 18.68 15.95
CA LEU A 85 -24.68 17.73 15.81
C LEU A 85 -23.62 17.91 16.92
N VAL A 86 -23.40 19.15 17.38
CA VAL A 86 -22.54 19.41 18.55
C VAL A 86 -23.20 18.92 19.84
N GLU A 87 -24.48 19.23 20.05
CA GLU A 87 -25.25 18.83 21.25
C GLU A 87 -25.22 17.32 21.50
N ILE A 88 -25.41 16.52 20.45
CA ILE A 88 -25.40 15.06 20.56
C ILE A 88 -24.00 14.46 20.59
N GLY A 89 -22.95 15.27 20.43
CA GLY A 89 -21.55 14.81 20.38
C GLY A 89 -21.14 14.12 19.07
N TYR A 90 -21.81 14.42 17.96
CA TYR A 90 -21.41 13.93 16.62
C TYR A 90 -20.27 14.80 16.04
N LEU A 91 -20.36 16.12 16.23
CA LEU A 91 -19.27 17.07 15.97
C LEU A 91 -18.62 17.43 17.32
N VAL A 92 -17.34 17.10 17.49
CA VAL A 92 -16.62 17.36 18.75
C VAL A 92 -15.87 18.69 18.71
N ASP A 93 -15.51 19.19 19.88
CA ASP A 93 -14.67 20.38 19.99
C ASP A 93 -13.26 20.12 19.43
N GLU A 94 -12.78 21.02 18.58
CA GLU A 94 -11.44 20.95 18.02
C GLU A 94 -10.39 21.46 19.03
N GLY A 95 -9.37 20.65 19.28
CA GLY A 95 -8.27 20.99 20.19
C GLY A 95 -7.21 21.91 19.54
N PRO A 96 -6.27 22.45 20.33
CA PRO A 96 -5.23 23.38 19.85
C PRO A 96 -4.31 22.75 18.79
N ASP A 97 -3.55 23.58 18.07
CA ASP A 97 -2.60 23.12 17.04
C ASP A 97 -1.59 22.12 17.62
N PHE A 98 -1.19 21.14 16.81
CA PHE A 98 -0.21 20.12 17.19
C PHE A 98 0.56 19.61 15.97
N GLU A 99 1.70 18.98 16.22
CA GLU A 99 2.47 18.25 15.22
C GLU A 99 2.41 16.75 15.53
N ILE A 100 2.35 15.90 14.52
CA ILE A 100 2.46 14.44 14.70
C ILE A 100 3.85 14.08 15.24
N ALA A 101 3.95 12.96 15.97
CA ALA A 101 5.19 12.49 16.58
C ALA A 101 5.59 11.09 16.10
N THR A 102 4.99 10.62 15.00
CA THR A 102 5.29 9.30 14.42
C THR A 102 6.76 9.22 14.00
N ALA A 103 7.48 8.25 14.55
CA ALA A 103 8.89 7.98 14.23
C ALA A 103 9.05 6.59 13.61
N GLY A 104 10.22 6.32 13.02
CA GLY A 104 10.54 5.01 12.42
C GLY A 104 9.75 4.70 11.16
N VAL A 105 9.39 5.72 10.38
CA VAL A 105 8.64 5.58 9.13
C VAL A 105 9.61 5.46 7.96
N ASP A 106 9.36 4.51 7.07
CA ASP A 106 10.16 4.26 5.87
C ASP A 106 10.03 5.44 4.87
N PRO A 107 11.10 5.77 4.11
CA PRO A 107 11.12 6.89 3.16
C PRO A 107 9.98 6.88 2.14
N GLU A 108 9.56 5.68 1.73
CA GLU A 108 8.45 5.39 0.83
C GLU A 108 7.13 6.03 1.25
N ILE A 109 6.94 6.27 2.56
CA ILE A 109 5.77 6.98 3.11
C ILE A 109 6.16 8.38 3.57
N ALA A 110 7.32 8.54 4.23
CA ALA A 110 7.67 9.77 4.92
C ALA A 110 8.14 10.90 3.99
N THR A 111 8.75 10.57 2.84
CA THR A 111 9.52 11.53 2.04
C THR A 111 9.34 11.41 0.53
N ILE A 112 8.81 10.29 0.04
CA ILE A 112 8.64 10.03 -1.39
C ILE A 112 7.17 10.22 -1.77
N ALA A 113 6.91 11.02 -2.81
CA ALA A 113 5.61 11.08 -3.44
C ALA A 113 5.58 10.11 -4.62
N GLY A 114 4.66 9.13 -4.61
CA GLY A 114 4.52 8.17 -5.69
C GLY A 114 3.22 7.37 -5.61
N PRO A 115 2.90 6.59 -6.65
CA PRO A 115 1.73 5.72 -6.67
C PRO A 115 1.66 4.75 -5.48
N GLN A 116 0.43 4.51 -5.02
CA GLN A 116 0.08 3.45 -4.08
C GLN A 116 -0.91 2.49 -4.74
N LEU A 117 -0.59 1.19 -4.76
CA LEU A 117 -1.52 0.16 -5.23
C LEU A 117 -2.40 -0.36 -4.08
N VAL A 118 -3.57 -0.89 -4.43
CA VAL A 118 -4.43 -1.66 -3.51
C VAL A 118 -4.77 -2.98 -4.20
N VAL A 119 -4.59 -4.11 -3.52
CA VAL A 119 -4.72 -5.43 -4.13
C VAL A 119 -5.33 -6.45 -3.16
N PRO A 120 -6.22 -7.35 -3.60
CA PRO A 120 -6.78 -8.39 -2.74
C PRO A 120 -5.69 -9.39 -2.33
N VAL A 121 -5.37 -9.46 -1.04
CA VAL A 121 -4.30 -10.33 -0.54
C VAL A 121 -4.66 -11.82 -0.69
N LEU A 122 -5.95 -12.15 -0.76
CA LEU A 122 -6.45 -13.50 -1.00
C LEU A 122 -5.97 -14.07 -2.35
N ASN A 123 -5.66 -13.21 -3.33
CA ASN A 123 -5.11 -13.65 -4.61
C ASN A 123 -3.57 -13.54 -4.60
N ALA A 124 -2.89 -14.65 -4.32
CA ALA A 124 -1.42 -14.73 -4.24
C ALA A 124 -0.71 -14.17 -5.48
N ARG A 125 -1.24 -14.44 -6.68
CA ARG A 125 -0.69 -13.92 -7.94
C ARG A 125 -0.73 -12.39 -7.97
N PHE A 126 -1.86 -11.79 -7.61
CA PHE A 126 -2.00 -10.34 -7.62
C PHE A 126 -1.17 -9.70 -6.51
N ALA A 127 -1.16 -10.29 -5.32
CA ALA A 127 -0.34 -9.85 -4.19
C ALA A 127 1.16 -9.79 -4.55
N LEU A 128 1.69 -10.84 -5.20
CA LEU A 128 3.08 -10.87 -5.70
C LEU A 128 3.33 -9.83 -6.78
N ASN A 129 2.41 -9.65 -7.73
CA ASN A 129 2.57 -8.65 -8.79
C ASN A 129 2.66 -7.25 -8.21
N ALA A 130 1.80 -6.93 -7.25
CA ALA A 130 1.78 -5.63 -6.61
C ALA A 130 3.04 -5.39 -5.77
N ALA A 131 3.51 -6.40 -5.03
CA ALA A 131 4.78 -6.32 -4.30
C ALA A 131 5.96 -6.05 -5.25
N ASN A 132 5.97 -6.66 -6.43
CA ASN A 132 7.03 -6.47 -7.44
C ASN A 132 6.80 -5.25 -8.36
N ALA A 133 5.66 -4.56 -8.25
CA ALA A 133 5.29 -3.45 -9.14
C ALA A 133 6.04 -2.14 -8.85
N ARG A 134 6.98 -2.12 -7.90
CA ARG A 134 7.81 -0.92 -7.66
C ARG A 134 8.58 -0.51 -8.89
N TRP A 135 9.03 -1.46 -9.71
CA TRP A 135 9.78 -1.19 -10.93
C TRP A 135 8.99 -1.71 -12.13
N GLY A 136 8.53 -0.80 -12.98
CA GLY A 136 7.66 -1.12 -14.12
C GLY A 136 8.26 -0.67 -15.45
N SER A 137 8.22 -1.55 -16.45
CA SER A 137 8.61 -1.22 -17.83
C SER A 137 7.66 -0.18 -18.42
N LEU A 138 8.21 0.97 -18.82
CA LEU A 138 7.46 2.01 -19.49
C LEU A 138 7.15 1.61 -20.94
N TYR A 139 8.03 0.85 -21.59
CA TYR A 139 7.78 0.35 -22.94
C TYR A 139 6.59 -0.60 -22.94
N ASP A 140 6.54 -1.56 -22.02
CA ASP A 140 5.40 -2.47 -21.89
C ASP A 140 4.10 -1.72 -21.56
N ALA A 141 4.16 -0.74 -20.66
CA ALA A 141 3.00 0.08 -20.30
C ALA A 141 2.46 0.85 -21.52
N PHE A 142 3.31 1.52 -22.29
CA PHE A 142 2.89 2.30 -23.47
C PHE A 142 2.47 1.40 -24.63
N TYR A 143 3.16 0.28 -24.82
CA TYR A 143 2.82 -0.69 -25.86
C TYR A 143 1.48 -1.37 -25.55
N GLY A 144 1.26 -1.79 -24.31
CA GLY A 144 0.12 -2.62 -23.88
C GLY A 144 -1.18 -1.85 -23.62
N THR A 145 -1.13 -0.55 -23.39
CA THR A 145 -2.31 0.28 -23.05
C THR A 145 -2.80 1.11 -24.24
N ASP A 146 -3.87 1.89 -24.05
CA ASP A 146 -4.43 2.82 -25.03
C ASP A 146 -3.79 4.22 -24.95
N ILE A 147 -2.75 4.41 -24.12
CA ILE A 147 -1.92 5.64 -24.08
C ILE A 147 -1.42 5.99 -25.49
N ILE A 148 -1.02 4.98 -26.26
CA ILE A 148 -0.76 5.09 -27.69
C ILE A 148 -1.94 4.43 -28.44
N PRO A 149 -2.85 5.22 -29.04
CA PRO A 149 -3.98 4.69 -29.79
C PRO A 149 -3.54 3.74 -30.90
N GLU A 150 -4.34 2.71 -31.17
CA GLU A 150 -4.13 1.83 -32.31
C GLU A 150 -4.59 2.52 -33.61
N GLY A 151 -3.74 2.48 -34.63
CA GLY A 151 -4.05 2.92 -35.99
C GLY A 151 -3.57 1.89 -37.01
N VAL A 152 -3.93 2.10 -38.28
CA VAL A 152 -3.61 1.17 -39.38
C VAL A 152 -2.10 0.88 -39.44
N GLY A 153 -1.70 -0.38 -39.18
CA GLY A 153 -0.31 -0.83 -39.17
C GLY A 153 0.40 -0.74 -37.81
N THR A 154 -0.25 -0.14 -36.81
CA THR A 154 0.30 0.09 -35.45
C THR A 154 -0.54 -0.56 -34.35
N GLU A 155 -1.42 -1.48 -34.76
CA GLU A 155 -2.24 -2.28 -33.87
C GLU A 155 -1.37 -3.23 -33.03
N LYS A 156 -1.89 -3.58 -31.85
CA LYS A 156 -1.37 -4.67 -31.03
C LYS A 156 -1.71 -5.98 -31.71
N GLY A 157 -0.76 -6.90 -31.73
CA GLY A 157 -0.94 -8.26 -32.23
C GLY A 157 -0.65 -9.31 -31.16
N THR A 158 -0.70 -10.58 -31.57
CA THR A 158 -0.18 -11.70 -30.76
C THR A 158 1.35 -11.75 -30.75
N SER A 159 2.01 -11.00 -31.64
CA SER A 159 3.45 -10.81 -31.70
C SER A 159 3.80 -9.32 -31.65
N TYR A 160 5.08 -9.02 -31.41
CA TYR A 160 5.61 -7.67 -31.46
C TYR A 160 5.39 -7.04 -32.85
N ASN A 161 4.87 -5.81 -32.88
CA ASN A 161 4.70 -4.98 -34.06
C ASN A 161 5.77 -3.87 -34.03
N PRO A 162 6.80 -3.93 -34.88
CA PRO A 162 7.88 -2.94 -34.88
C PRO A 162 7.38 -1.50 -35.09
N GLN A 163 6.36 -1.28 -35.94
CA GLN A 163 5.84 0.07 -36.21
C GLN A 163 5.18 0.67 -34.96
N ARG A 164 4.52 -0.15 -34.15
CA ARG A 164 4.01 0.28 -32.83
C ARG A 164 5.16 0.51 -31.85
N GLY A 165 6.18 -0.35 -31.88
CA GLY A 165 7.40 -0.19 -31.08
C GLY A 165 8.09 1.15 -31.32
N ASP A 166 8.21 1.57 -32.58
CA ASP A 166 8.82 2.86 -32.95
C ASP A 166 8.04 4.04 -32.33
N LEU A 167 6.70 3.97 -32.30
CA LEU A 167 5.86 4.97 -31.63
C LEU A 167 6.08 4.98 -30.11
N VAL A 168 6.26 3.81 -29.50
CA VAL A 168 6.56 3.69 -28.06
C VAL A 168 7.91 4.33 -27.75
N VAL A 169 8.97 3.97 -28.49
CA VAL A 169 10.31 4.53 -28.31
C VAL A 169 10.29 6.05 -28.44
N ALA A 170 9.68 6.57 -29.51
CA ALA A 170 9.58 8.01 -29.72
C ALA A 170 8.82 8.70 -28.57
N ARG A 171 7.70 8.12 -28.14
CA ARG A 171 6.90 8.71 -27.06
C ARG A 171 7.62 8.65 -25.71
N VAL A 172 8.39 7.62 -25.43
CA VAL A 172 9.19 7.54 -24.20
C VAL A 172 10.34 8.54 -24.22
N ALA A 173 11.01 8.72 -25.37
CA ALA A 173 12.03 9.76 -25.51
C ALA A 173 11.46 11.16 -25.22
N GLU A 174 10.25 11.46 -25.72
CA GLU A 174 9.54 12.71 -25.39
C GLU A 174 9.24 12.88 -23.89
N GLU A 175 9.01 11.78 -23.15
CA GLU A 175 8.83 11.86 -21.69
C GLU A 175 10.17 12.04 -20.97
N LEU A 176 11.24 11.36 -21.42
CA LEU A 176 12.59 11.56 -20.88
C LEU A 176 13.05 13.01 -21.06
N ASP A 177 12.83 13.62 -22.23
CA ASP A 177 13.16 15.03 -22.49
C ASP A 177 12.43 16.02 -21.56
N LYS A 178 11.28 15.64 -20.98
CA LYS A 178 10.55 16.48 -20.02
C LYS A 178 11.08 16.34 -18.60
N ILE A 179 11.50 15.14 -18.20
CA ILE A 179 11.80 14.81 -16.79
C ILE A 179 13.30 14.74 -16.49
N VAL A 180 14.13 14.41 -17.46
CA VAL A 180 15.60 14.30 -17.37
C VAL A 180 16.26 14.89 -18.63
N PRO A 181 15.96 16.14 -19.02
CA PRO A 181 16.41 16.70 -20.29
C PRO A 181 17.92 16.63 -20.50
N LEU A 182 18.34 16.45 -21.75
CA LEU A 182 19.74 16.67 -22.16
C LEU A 182 20.05 18.18 -22.19
N GLY A 183 21.29 18.55 -21.87
CA GLY A 183 21.73 19.95 -21.94
C GLY A 183 21.72 20.51 -23.38
N ASN A 184 21.80 19.63 -24.38
CA ASN A 184 21.59 19.95 -25.78
C ASN A 184 21.06 18.73 -26.54
N GLY A 185 20.07 18.92 -27.41
CA GLY A 185 19.44 17.85 -28.18
C GLY A 185 18.30 17.14 -27.44
N SER A 186 17.94 15.95 -27.93
CA SER A 186 16.85 15.12 -27.42
C SER A 186 17.34 13.69 -27.17
N HIS A 187 16.74 13.00 -26.20
CA HIS A 187 16.93 11.56 -26.01
C HIS A 187 16.57 10.74 -27.26
N ALA A 188 15.71 11.25 -28.14
CA ALA A 188 15.36 10.61 -29.42
C ALA A 188 16.55 10.56 -30.39
N ASP A 189 17.50 11.49 -30.27
CA ASP A 189 18.69 11.58 -31.13
C ASP A 189 19.91 10.81 -30.55
N ALA A 190 19.74 10.14 -29.40
CA ALA A 190 20.81 9.42 -28.74
C ALA A 190 21.28 8.21 -29.58
N THR A 191 22.60 8.08 -29.74
CA THR A 191 23.28 6.99 -30.46
C THR A 191 24.18 6.16 -29.55
N SER A 192 24.53 6.67 -28.37
CA SER A 192 25.07 5.89 -27.25
C SER A 192 24.93 6.65 -25.93
N TYR A 193 24.85 5.89 -24.84
CA TYR A 193 25.11 6.39 -23.49
C TYR A 193 26.46 5.87 -23.04
N SER A 194 27.17 6.65 -22.24
CA SER A 194 28.48 6.30 -21.72
C SER A 194 28.67 6.86 -20.33
N VAL A 195 29.39 6.12 -19.50
CA VAL A 195 29.87 6.60 -18.21
C VAL A 195 31.38 6.74 -18.29
N SER A 196 31.89 7.85 -17.78
CA SER A 196 33.33 8.09 -17.69
C SER A 196 33.67 8.73 -16.35
N GLN A 197 34.88 8.48 -15.85
CA GLN A 197 35.32 9.05 -14.58
C GLN A 197 36.07 10.37 -14.83
N ASN A 198 35.63 11.43 -14.18
CA ASN A 198 36.24 12.75 -14.23
C ASN A 198 36.43 13.30 -12.81
N GLY A 199 37.67 13.61 -12.44
CA GLY A 199 37.97 14.15 -11.11
C GLY A 199 37.59 13.23 -9.93
N GLY A 200 37.44 11.92 -10.17
CA GLY A 200 37.04 10.93 -9.16
C GLY A 200 35.54 10.60 -9.14
N ARG A 201 34.69 11.37 -9.82
CA ARG A 201 33.24 11.15 -9.95
C ARG A 201 32.90 10.61 -11.33
N TYR A 202 31.90 9.75 -11.42
CA TYR A 202 31.35 9.28 -12.69
C TYR A 202 30.37 10.32 -13.25
N GLU A 203 30.52 10.59 -14.55
CA GLU A 203 29.68 11.51 -15.31
C GLU A 203 29.02 10.75 -16.47
N LEU A 204 27.75 11.09 -16.74
CA LEU A 204 27.00 10.55 -17.88
C LEU A 204 27.27 11.37 -19.14
N GLY A 205 27.79 10.72 -20.18
CA GLY A 205 27.90 11.25 -21.53
C GLY A 205 26.88 10.60 -22.46
N VAL A 206 26.17 11.42 -23.24
CA VAL A 206 25.21 10.98 -24.25
C VAL A 206 25.69 11.46 -25.61
N GLN A 207 25.95 10.53 -26.53
CA GLN A 207 26.29 10.86 -27.91
C GLN A 207 25.01 11.07 -28.70
N THR A 208 24.85 12.24 -29.30
CA THR A 208 23.74 12.54 -30.23
C THR A 208 24.28 12.75 -31.64
N THR A 209 23.37 12.90 -32.61
CA THR A 209 23.72 13.28 -33.99
C THR A 209 24.38 14.67 -34.08
N ALA A 210 24.11 15.56 -33.12
CA ALA A 210 24.67 16.91 -33.06
C ALA A 210 26.01 17.00 -32.28
N GLY A 211 26.37 15.96 -31.54
CA GLY A 211 27.57 15.91 -30.70
C GLY A 211 27.35 15.24 -29.35
N THR A 212 28.41 15.18 -28.54
CA THR A 212 28.33 14.65 -27.17
C THR A 212 27.74 15.72 -26.23
N THR A 213 26.82 15.31 -25.35
CA THR A 213 26.20 16.14 -24.32
C THR A 213 26.10 15.37 -23.00
N GLY A 214 25.68 16.02 -21.93
CA GLY A 214 25.17 15.38 -20.71
C GLY A 214 23.70 15.74 -20.46
N LEU A 215 23.22 15.43 -19.26
CA LEU A 215 21.94 15.96 -18.75
C LEU A 215 22.05 17.48 -18.54
N ASP A 216 20.95 18.20 -18.70
CA ASP A 216 20.85 19.63 -18.37
C ASP A 216 21.12 19.86 -16.88
N ASN A 217 20.62 18.95 -16.03
CA ASN A 217 20.99 18.85 -14.63
C ASN A 217 21.80 17.57 -14.36
N PRO A 218 23.14 17.65 -14.19
CA PRO A 218 23.99 16.49 -13.94
C PRO A 218 23.65 15.70 -12.67
N ASP A 219 23.06 16.33 -11.65
CA ASP A 219 22.71 15.65 -10.39
C ASP A 219 21.52 14.68 -10.53
N GLN A 220 20.86 14.67 -11.69
CA GLN A 220 19.87 13.66 -12.02
C GLN A 220 20.51 12.30 -12.35
N PHE A 221 21.79 12.25 -12.71
CA PHE A 221 22.54 10.99 -12.82
C PHE A 221 23.00 10.54 -11.43
N VAL A 222 22.51 9.39 -10.99
CA VAL A 222 22.78 8.88 -9.63
C VAL A 222 23.59 7.59 -9.61
N GLY A 223 23.70 6.87 -10.73
CA GLY A 223 24.51 5.67 -10.81
C GLY A 223 24.31 4.88 -12.11
N PHE A 224 24.89 3.68 -12.17
CA PHE A 224 24.84 2.80 -13.32
C PHE A 224 25.08 1.33 -12.94
N GLN A 225 24.85 0.43 -13.89
CA GLN A 225 25.30 -0.97 -13.85
C GLN A 225 26.19 -1.28 -15.05
N GLY A 226 27.07 -2.26 -14.91
CA GLY A 226 27.95 -2.72 -15.99
C GLY A 226 29.25 -1.95 -16.07
N ASN A 227 29.68 -1.60 -17.28
CA ASN A 227 30.99 -1.00 -17.54
C ASN A 227 31.11 0.43 -16.97
N ALA A 228 32.18 0.69 -16.23
CA ALA A 228 32.48 1.97 -15.59
C ALA A 228 33.30 2.94 -16.47
N ASP A 229 33.74 2.50 -17.65
CA ASP A 229 34.46 3.32 -18.63
C ASP A 229 34.02 2.91 -20.04
N GLY A 230 32.89 3.47 -20.48
CA GLY A 230 32.24 3.12 -21.74
C GLY A 230 30.71 3.00 -21.63
N GLU A 231 30.10 2.18 -22.51
CA GLU A 231 28.64 1.97 -22.54
C GLU A 231 28.21 1.10 -21.34
N PRO A 232 27.33 1.60 -20.45
CA PRO A 232 26.83 0.83 -19.32
C PRO A 232 25.70 -0.12 -19.74
N ASP A 233 25.38 -1.11 -18.91
CA ASP A 233 24.20 -1.98 -19.11
C ASP A 233 22.91 -1.26 -18.70
N CYS A 234 23.01 -0.36 -17.72
CA CYS A 234 21.90 0.44 -17.22
C CYS A 234 22.40 1.80 -16.71
N VAL A 235 21.70 2.87 -17.09
CA VAL A 235 21.88 4.21 -16.51
C VAL A 235 20.78 4.44 -15.47
N LEU A 236 21.15 4.78 -14.24
CA LEU A 236 20.22 5.12 -13.17
C LEU A 236 20.13 6.64 -12.99
N LEU A 237 18.92 7.15 -13.18
CA LEU A 237 18.58 8.56 -13.05
C LEU A 237 17.58 8.77 -11.91
N ARG A 238 17.41 10.03 -11.49
CA ARG A 238 16.42 10.42 -10.47
C ARG A 238 15.77 11.77 -10.80
N HIS A 239 14.45 11.83 -10.65
CA HIS A 239 13.66 13.05 -10.79
C HIS A 239 12.55 13.08 -9.73
N ASN A 240 12.39 14.20 -9.02
CA ASN A 240 11.41 14.36 -7.93
C ASN A 240 11.41 13.23 -6.87
N GLY A 241 12.58 12.67 -6.58
CA GLY A 241 12.74 11.59 -5.61
C GLY A 241 12.44 10.18 -6.12
N LEU A 242 11.98 10.04 -7.37
CA LEU A 242 11.73 8.76 -8.03
C LEU A 242 12.85 8.41 -9.01
N HIS A 243 13.18 7.13 -9.12
CA HIS A 243 14.24 6.65 -9.99
C HIS A 243 13.73 6.22 -11.37
N ILE A 244 14.62 6.32 -12.35
CA ILE A 244 14.42 5.93 -13.74
C ILE A 244 15.63 5.13 -14.18
N GLU A 245 15.43 3.97 -14.79
CA GLU A 245 16.48 3.17 -15.39
C GLU A 245 16.37 3.20 -16.90
N ILE A 246 17.47 3.48 -17.59
CA ILE A 246 17.59 3.29 -19.04
C ILE A 246 18.41 2.03 -19.26
N HIS A 247 17.76 0.95 -19.71
CA HIS A 247 18.39 -0.34 -19.95
C HIS A 247 18.93 -0.43 -21.37
N ILE A 248 20.18 -0.84 -21.51
CA ILE A 248 20.91 -0.85 -22.78
C ILE A 248 21.36 -2.27 -23.06
N ASP A 249 20.99 -2.78 -24.23
CA ASP A 249 21.35 -4.11 -24.70
C ASP A 249 21.18 -4.19 -26.21
N ARG A 250 22.27 -4.02 -26.95
CA ARG A 250 22.28 -4.04 -28.42
C ARG A 250 21.95 -5.40 -29.03
N ASN A 251 21.92 -6.48 -28.23
CA ASN A 251 21.56 -7.81 -28.69
C ASN A 251 20.08 -8.15 -28.45
N HIS A 252 19.35 -7.30 -27.73
CA HIS A 252 17.91 -7.46 -27.50
C HIS A 252 17.13 -6.99 -28.73
N ASN A 253 16.05 -7.68 -29.12
CA ASN A 253 15.25 -7.36 -30.31
C ASN A 253 14.77 -5.89 -30.38
N VAL A 254 14.51 -5.26 -29.24
CA VAL A 254 14.16 -3.82 -29.17
C VAL A 254 15.42 -2.95 -29.22
N GLY A 255 16.46 -3.35 -28.50
CA GLY A 255 17.71 -2.58 -28.41
C GLY A 255 18.49 -2.56 -29.72
N GLU A 256 18.48 -3.64 -30.50
CA GLU A 256 19.12 -3.70 -31.82
C GLU A 256 18.51 -2.70 -32.82
N ALA A 257 17.22 -2.39 -32.67
CA ALA A 257 16.49 -1.43 -33.50
C ALA A 257 16.67 0.01 -33.01
N HIS A 258 17.12 0.22 -31.78
CA HIS A 258 17.34 1.54 -31.18
C HIS A 258 18.78 2.01 -31.44
N ALA A 259 18.98 3.24 -31.91
CA ALA A 259 20.31 3.76 -32.26
C ALA A 259 21.31 3.69 -31.08
N ALA A 260 20.87 4.08 -29.88
CA ALA A 260 21.61 3.94 -28.62
C ALA A 260 21.58 2.56 -27.95
N GLY A 261 20.98 1.52 -28.55
CA GLY A 261 20.90 0.20 -27.92
C GLY A 261 19.88 0.09 -26.78
N VAL A 262 19.03 1.11 -26.56
CA VAL A 262 18.05 1.13 -25.46
C VAL A 262 16.99 0.07 -25.71
N LYS A 263 16.88 -0.90 -24.79
CA LYS A 263 15.86 -1.95 -24.85
C LYS A 263 14.60 -1.63 -24.07
N ASP A 264 14.72 -0.81 -23.02
CA ASP A 264 13.60 -0.42 -22.16
C ASP A 264 13.95 0.80 -21.30
N VAL A 265 12.92 1.47 -20.79
CA VAL A 265 12.99 2.45 -19.71
C VAL A 265 12.12 1.95 -18.56
N VAL A 266 12.70 1.72 -17.39
CA VAL A 266 11.98 1.21 -16.21
C VAL A 266 11.80 2.34 -15.21
N LEU A 267 10.56 2.55 -14.76
CA LEU A 267 10.23 3.58 -13.77
C LEU A 267 10.06 2.96 -12.38
N GLU A 268 10.61 3.64 -11.38
CA GLU A 268 10.17 3.46 -10.00
C GLU A 268 8.76 4.05 -9.86
N SER A 269 7.77 3.23 -9.48
CA SER A 269 6.35 3.52 -9.62
C SER A 269 5.54 3.18 -8.36
N ALA A 270 5.09 1.94 -8.15
CA ALA A 270 4.32 1.57 -6.96
C ALA A 270 5.20 1.56 -5.71
N ILE A 271 5.45 2.76 -5.15
CA ILE A 271 6.31 2.97 -3.98
C ILE A 271 5.75 2.23 -2.76
N THR A 272 4.42 2.25 -2.63
CA THR A 272 3.70 1.50 -1.59
C THR A 272 2.56 0.67 -2.17
N THR A 273 2.18 -0.40 -1.47
CA THR A 273 1.06 -1.27 -1.85
C THR A 273 0.28 -1.64 -0.60
N ILE A 274 -1.04 -1.49 -0.63
CA ILE A 274 -1.95 -2.00 0.38
C ILE A 274 -2.38 -3.42 -0.06
N GLN A 275 -1.89 -4.42 0.67
CA GLN A 275 -2.42 -5.78 0.65
C GLN A 275 -3.73 -5.76 1.43
N ASP A 276 -4.83 -6.13 0.80
CA ASP A 276 -6.16 -5.84 1.31
C ASP A 276 -6.89 -7.09 1.83
N CYS A 277 -7.32 -7.04 3.09
CA CYS A 277 -8.16 -8.04 3.76
C CYS A 277 -9.63 -7.62 3.85
N GLU A 278 -10.00 -6.46 3.31
CA GLU A 278 -11.33 -5.85 3.48
C GLU A 278 -12.09 -5.79 2.14
N ASP A 279 -12.37 -4.61 1.58
CA ASP A 279 -13.39 -4.47 0.53
C ASP A 279 -13.11 -5.20 -0.79
N SER A 280 -11.87 -5.57 -1.09
CA SER A 280 -11.53 -6.28 -2.34
C SER A 280 -11.51 -7.81 -2.21
N VAL A 281 -11.76 -8.36 -1.02
CA VAL A 281 -11.82 -9.82 -0.77
C VAL A 281 -13.20 -10.23 -0.26
N SER A 282 -13.50 -11.53 -0.38
CA SER A 282 -14.63 -12.17 0.28
C SER A 282 -14.07 -13.23 1.20
N ALA A 283 -13.98 -12.93 2.50
CA ALA A 283 -13.50 -13.86 3.52
C ALA A 283 -14.49 -13.93 4.67
N VAL A 284 -15.31 -14.99 4.69
CA VAL A 284 -16.52 -15.04 5.55
C VAL A 284 -16.45 -16.06 6.66
N ASP A 285 -15.44 -16.93 6.65
CA ASP A 285 -15.25 -17.98 7.65
C ASP A 285 -13.76 -18.20 7.97
N ALA A 286 -13.48 -19.19 8.85
CA ALA A 286 -12.14 -19.51 9.27
C ALA A 286 -11.21 -19.98 8.14
N GLU A 287 -11.73 -20.64 7.11
CA GLU A 287 -10.92 -21.13 5.98
C GLU A 287 -10.46 -19.94 5.15
N ASP A 288 -11.38 -19.07 4.73
CA ASP A 288 -11.06 -17.89 3.95
C ASP A 288 -10.09 -16.95 4.69
N LYS A 289 -10.34 -16.70 5.99
CA LYS A 289 -9.45 -15.85 6.81
C LYS A 289 -8.06 -16.46 6.93
N THR A 290 -7.97 -17.78 7.07
CA THR A 290 -6.67 -18.46 7.13
C THR A 290 -5.90 -18.32 5.82
N ASP A 291 -6.58 -18.40 4.67
CA ASP A 291 -5.94 -18.21 3.36
C ASP A 291 -5.44 -16.77 3.14
N VAL A 292 -6.24 -15.78 3.57
CA VAL A 292 -5.82 -14.36 3.64
C VAL A 292 -4.54 -14.22 4.47
N TYR A 293 -4.52 -14.78 5.68
CA TYR A 293 -3.36 -14.67 6.57
C TYR A 293 -2.14 -15.43 6.03
N ARG A 294 -2.33 -16.56 5.36
CA ARG A 294 -1.24 -17.35 4.80
C ARG A 294 -0.53 -16.63 3.66
N ASN A 295 -1.27 -15.95 2.78
CA ASN A 295 -0.64 -15.12 1.75
C ASN A 295 0.14 -13.95 2.36
N TRP A 296 -0.43 -13.30 3.39
CA TRP A 296 0.26 -12.22 4.11
C TRP A 296 1.53 -12.72 4.82
N LEU A 297 1.46 -13.88 5.50
CA LEU A 297 2.62 -14.52 6.10
C LEU A 297 3.70 -14.82 5.05
N GLY A 298 3.29 -15.39 3.90
CA GLY A 298 4.18 -15.67 2.77
C GLY A 298 4.92 -14.44 2.25
N LEU A 299 4.27 -13.27 2.23
CA LEU A 299 4.93 -12.01 1.88
C LEU A 299 5.91 -11.57 2.98
N MET A 300 5.49 -11.63 4.24
CA MET A 300 6.29 -11.18 5.39
C MET A 300 7.46 -12.10 5.73
N ASN A 301 7.39 -13.38 5.35
CA ASN A 301 8.49 -14.34 5.46
C ASN A 301 9.18 -14.64 4.10
N ALA A 302 8.74 -13.97 3.02
CA ALA A 302 9.28 -14.03 1.65
C ALA A 302 9.30 -15.45 1.07
N SER A 303 8.39 -16.31 1.53
CA SER A 303 8.17 -17.63 0.98
C SER A 303 7.02 -17.67 -0.04
N LEU A 304 6.27 -16.57 -0.24
CA LEU A 304 5.17 -16.55 -1.20
C LEU A 304 5.70 -16.79 -2.62
N ALA A 305 5.16 -17.80 -3.28
CA ALA A 305 5.48 -18.17 -4.63
C ALA A 305 4.22 -18.62 -5.34
N GLU A 306 4.10 -18.30 -6.64
CA GLU A 306 2.96 -18.70 -7.46
C GLU A 306 3.43 -19.19 -8.83
N SER A 307 2.77 -20.20 -9.38
CA SER A 307 3.10 -20.76 -10.70
C SER A 307 1.90 -20.70 -11.63
N PHE A 308 2.07 -20.18 -12.85
CA PHE A 308 1.00 -20.12 -13.84
C PHE A 308 1.53 -20.27 -15.27
N GLU A 309 0.66 -20.75 -16.18
CA GLU A 309 0.97 -20.90 -17.60
C GLU A 309 0.81 -19.58 -18.36
N LYS A 310 1.81 -19.21 -19.16
CA LYS A 310 1.72 -18.08 -20.10
C LYS A 310 2.46 -18.47 -21.38
N GLY A 311 1.74 -18.55 -22.50
CA GLY A 311 2.36 -18.87 -23.79
C GLY A 311 2.83 -20.33 -23.93
N GLY A 312 2.34 -21.25 -23.09
CA GLY A 312 2.78 -22.66 -23.06
C GLY A 312 4.01 -22.92 -22.20
N GLU A 313 4.49 -21.93 -21.46
CA GLU A 313 5.55 -22.05 -20.47
C GLU A 313 5.01 -21.79 -19.06
N THR A 314 5.45 -22.60 -18.10
CA THR A 314 5.20 -22.38 -16.67
C THR A 314 6.09 -21.26 -16.15
N ILE A 315 5.48 -20.16 -15.70
CA ILE A 315 6.18 -19.05 -15.05
C ILE A 315 6.07 -19.24 -13.54
N HIS A 316 7.22 -19.27 -12.86
CA HIS A 316 7.32 -19.22 -11.41
C HIS A 316 7.57 -17.77 -10.96
N ARG A 317 6.70 -17.24 -10.10
CA ARG A 317 6.78 -15.87 -9.59
C ARG A 317 7.06 -15.89 -8.09
N VAL A 318 8.05 -15.11 -7.68
CA VAL A 318 8.47 -14.88 -6.29
C VAL A 318 8.70 -13.38 -6.08
N LEU A 319 8.98 -12.96 -4.85
CA LEU A 319 9.37 -11.58 -4.56
C LEU A 319 10.71 -11.23 -5.22
N GLU A 320 10.77 -10.05 -5.86
CA GLU A 320 12.01 -9.56 -6.48
C GLU A 320 13.07 -9.21 -5.43
N ASN A 321 14.35 -9.36 -5.78
CA ASN A 321 15.46 -8.92 -4.93
C ASN A 321 15.64 -7.40 -4.96
N ASP A 322 16.42 -6.86 -4.02
CA ASP A 322 16.88 -5.47 -4.11
C ASP A 322 17.76 -5.27 -5.35
N ARG A 323 17.72 -4.05 -5.90
CA ARG A 323 18.49 -3.65 -7.08
C ARG A 323 19.80 -3.01 -6.63
N THR A 324 20.90 -3.36 -7.28
CA THR A 324 22.25 -2.91 -6.91
C THR A 324 22.91 -2.15 -8.05
N TYR A 325 23.62 -1.07 -7.74
CA TYR A 325 24.25 -0.16 -8.70
C TYR A 325 25.62 0.30 -8.18
N THR A 326 26.42 0.85 -9.07
CA THR A 326 27.53 1.74 -8.73
C THR A 326 27.01 3.17 -8.75
N ASP A 327 27.14 3.92 -7.65
CA ASP A 327 26.75 5.33 -7.62
C ASP A 327 27.76 6.23 -8.34
N CYS A 328 27.42 7.52 -8.45
CA CYS A 328 28.28 8.49 -9.12
C CYS A 328 29.64 8.72 -8.41
N GLU A 329 29.79 8.35 -7.15
CA GLU A 329 31.07 8.43 -6.40
C GLU A 329 31.86 7.10 -6.49
N GLY A 330 31.30 6.08 -7.15
CA GLY A 330 31.90 4.75 -7.31
C GLY A 330 31.65 3.79 -6.15
N ALA A 331 30.76 4.13 -5.22
CA ALA A 331 30.35 3.24 -4.14
C ALA A 331 29.13 2.38 -4.55
N GLY A 332 28.86 1.32 -3.77
CA GLY A 332 27.69 0.47 -3.99
C GLY A 332 26.40 1.15 -3.50
N LEU A 333 25.38 1.20 -4.35
CA LEU A 333 24.04 1.70 -4.06
C LEU A 333 23.02 0.56 -4.16
N THR A 334 22.17 0.43 -3.14
CA THR A 334 21.09 -0.57 -3.12
C THR A 334 19.73 0.10 -2.99
N LEU A 335 18.85 -0.13 -3.96
CA LEU A 335 17.45 0.31 -3.93
C LEU A 335 16.54 -0.89 -3.68
N SER A 336 15.42 -0.66 -2.99
CA SER A 336 14.46 -1.75 -2.79
C SER A 336 13.83 -2.13 -4.13
N GLY A 337 13.80 -3.43 -4.41
CA GLY A 337 13.19 -3.97 -5.64
C GLY A 337 11.67 -4.10 -5.55
N ARG A 338 11.09 -3.83 -4.38
CA ARG A 338 9.69 -4.12 -4.07
C ARG A 338 8.99 -2.92 -3.46
N SER A 339 7.68 -2.89 -3.66
CA SER A 339 6.78 -1.93 -3.05
C SER A 339 6.78 -2.11 -1.53
N LEU A 340 6.80 -1.02 -0.77
CA LEU A 340 6.59 -1.10 0.66
C LEU A 340 5.13 -1.52 0.91
N MET A 341 4.95 -2.69 1.52
CA MET A 341 3.65 -3.28 1.75
C MET A 341 3.05 -2.81 3.08
N LEU A 342 1.81 -2.35 2.98
CA LEU A 342 0.87 -2.12 4.07
C LEU A 342 -0.17 -3.25 4.05
N ILE A 343 -0.82 -3.51 5.17
CA ILE A 343 -1.95 -4.45 5.26
C ILE A 343 -3.21 -3.66 5.65
N ARG A 344 -4.30 -3.78 4.89
CA ARG A 344 -5.60 -3.22 5.28
C ARG A 344 -6.40 -4.27 6.00
N ASN A 345 -6.49 -4.11 7.32
CA ASN A 345 -7.34 -4.95 8.17
C ASN A 345 -8.79 -4.49 8.02
N VAL A 346 -9.75 -5.34 8.36
CA VAL A 346 -11.15 -4.92 8.43
C VAL A 346 -11.38 -3.89 9.53
N GLY A 347 -12.50 -3.16 9.45
CA GLY A 347 -12.91 -2.12 10.41
C GLY A 347 -13.32 -2.65 11.79
N HIS A 348 -14.28 -1.98 12.43
CA HIS A 348 -14.74 -2.30 13.80
C HIS A 348 -16.01 -3.16 13.85
N LEU A 349 -16.74 -3.25 12.73
CA LEU A 349 -18.12 -3.73 12.67
C LEU A 349 -18.24 -5.26 12.79
N MET A 350 -17.58 -5.98 11.91
CA MET A 350 -17.86 -7.41 11.69
C MET A 350 -17.30 -8.29 12.81
N THR A 351 -18.02 -9.38 13.07
CA THR A 351 -17.56 -10.51 13.88
C THR A 351 -17.31 -11.71 12.98
N THR A 352 -16.58 -12.70 13.49
CA THR A 352 -16.35 -13.96 12.78
C THR A 352 -16.35 -15.13 13.75
N ASP A 353 -16.93 -16.25 13.32
CA ASP A 353 -16.91 -17.49 14.08
C ASP A 353 -15.57 -18.22 14.03
N ALA A 354 -14.55 -17.69 13.33
CA ALA A 354 -13.20 -18.25 13.33
C ALA A 354 -12.62 -18.40 14.75
N VAL A 355 -13.04 -17.54 15.67
CA VAL A 355 -12.81 -17.68 17.11
C VAL A 355 -14.10 -17.34 17.86
N LEU A 356 -14.52 -18.23 18.76
CA LEU A 356 -15.58 -17.91 19.73
C LEU A 356 -14.97 -17.58 21.09
N LEU A 357 -15.60 -16.63 21.77
CA LEU A 357 -15.29 -16.24 23.13
C LEU A 357 -15.81 -17.29 24.13
N GLU A 358 -15.42 -17.15 25.41
CA GLU A 358 -15.84 -18.09 26.46
C GLU A 358 -17.36 -18.17 26.63
N ASN A 359 -18.07 -17.06 26.36
CA ASN A 359 -19.54 -17.00 26.40
C ASN A 359 -20.22 -17.53 25.12
N GLY A 360 -19.45 -17.94 24.11
CA GLY A 360 -19.95 -18.43 22.81
C GLY A 360 -20.19 -17.35 21.76
N ASP A 361 -19.98 -16.07 22.07
CA ASP A 361 -20.05 -14.99 21.08
C ASP A 361 -18.88 -15.11 20.08
N GLU A 362 -19.08 -14.60 18.87
CA GLU A 362 -18.01 -14.45 17.88
C GLU A 362 -17.01 -13.35 18.28
N ILE A 363 -15.74 -13.53 17.90
CA ILE A 363 -14.74 -12.47 18.04
C ILE A 363 -15.02 -11.34 17.04
N PHE A 364 -14.71 -10.10 17.42
CA PHE A 364 -14.64 -9.01 16.45
C PHE A 364 -13.48 -9.23 15.47
N GLU A 365 -13.80 -9.27 14.18
CA GLU A 365 -12.86 -9.61 13.12
C GLU A 365 -11.69 -8.61 13.06
N GLY A 366 -11.96 -7.32 13.26
CA GLY A 366 -10.91 -6.29 13.29
C GLY A 366 -9.91 -6.43 14.45
N ILE A 367 -10.29 -7.11 15.55
CA ILE A 367 -9.37 -7.47 16.64
C ILE A 367 -8.53 -8.67 16.23
N LEU A 368 -9.17 -9.70 15.65
CA LEU A 368 -8.49 -10.89 15.14
C LEU A 368 -7.44 -10.52 14.08
N ASP A 369 -7.81 -9.67 13.12
CA ASP A 369 -6.92 -9.16 12.08
C ASP A 369 -5.70 -8.46 12.69
N ALA A 370 -5.92 -7.54 13.63
CA ALA A 370 -4.82 -6.79 14.26
C ALA A 370 -3.80 -7.74 14.91
N VAL A 371 -4.26 -8.80 15.57
CA VAL A 371 -3.39 -9.82 16.18
C VAL A 371 -2.65 -10.62 15.11
N VAL A 372 -3.37 -11.24 14.17
CA VAL A 372 -2.79 -12.24 13.26
C VAL A 372 -1.91 -11.59 12.19
N THR A 373 -2.35 -10.47 11.61
CA THR A 373 -1.56 -9.75 10.60
C THR A 373 -0.27 -9.17 11.19
N SER A 374 -0.32 -8.69 12.44
CA SER A 374 0.87 -8.22 13.16
C SER A 374 1.82 -9.38 13.48
N LEU A 375 1.30 -10.53 13.94
CA LEU A 375 2.10 -11.74 14.15
C LEU A 375 2.85 -12.14 12.88
N CYS A 376 2.16 -12.15 11.73
CA CYS A 376 2.79 -12.44 10.44
C CYS A 376 3.89 -11.42 10.10
N ALA A 377 3.65 -10.14 10.33
CA ALA A 377 4.62 -9.07 10.05
C ALA A 377 5.83 -9.04 11.00
N VAL A 378 5.77 -9.70 12.17
CA VAL A 378 6.94 -9.87 13.06
C VAL A 378 8.11 -10.54 12.33
N HIS A 379 7.82 -11.47 11.41
CA HIS A 379 8.83 -12.15 10.61
C HIS A 379 9.69 -11.16 9.82
N ASP A 380 9.09 -10.11 9.26
CA ASP A 380 9.83 -9.09 8.53
C ASP A 380 10.74 -8.25 9.43
N ILE A 381 10.23 -7.86 10.61
CA ILE A 381 10.98 -7.02 11.56
C ILE A 381 12.17 -7.77 12.17
N ARG A 382 12.01 -9.07 12.44
CA ARG A 382 13.03 -9.89 13.12
C ARG A 382 14.02 -10.55 12.15
N ARG A 383 13.92 -10.27 10.85
CA ARG A 383 14.89 -10.77 9.85
C ARG A 383 16.29 -10.22 10.07
N SER A 384 17.24 -11.03 9.64
CA SER A 384 18.65 -10.64 9.60
C SER A 384 18.89 -9.64 8.47
N GLU A 385 19.93 -8.84 8.63
CA GLU A 385 20.42 -7.94 7.57
C GLU A 385 20.82 -8.72 6.32
N GLY A 386 20.57 -8.17 5.14
CA GLY A 386 20.85 -8.80 3.84
C GLY A 386 19.78 -9.77 3.34
N GLN A 387 18.74 -10.06 4.12
CA GLN A 387 17.56 -10.78 3.63
C GLN A 387 16.56 -9.81 2.97
N ILE A 388 15.69 -10.34 2.12
CA ILE A 388 14.54 -9.58 1.58
C ILE A 388 13.75 -9.04 2.77
N ARG A 389 13.56 -7.72 2.83
CA ARG A 389 12.76 -7.04 3.85
C ARG A 389 11.71 -6.15 3.21
N ASN A 390 10.60 -5.98 3.91
CA ASN A 390 9.54 -5.03 3.62
C ASN A 390 9.88 -3.66 4.23
N ALA A 391 9.88 -3.55 5.56
CA ALA A 391 10.14 -2.31 6.27
C ALA A 391 11.58 -2.28 6.83
N LYS A 392 12.36 -1.27 6.46
CA LYS A 392 13.76 -1.10 6.90
C LYS A 392 13.85 -0.49 8.28
N PHE A 393 12.86 0.32 8.68
CA PHE A 393 12.84 1.07 9.93
C PHE A 393 12.08 0.39 11.09
N GLY A 394 11.71 -0.89 10.92
CA GLY A 394 11.17 -1.72 12.00
C GLY A 394 9.72 -1.39 12.39
N SER A 395 8.94 -0.91 11.43
CA SER A 395 7.52 -0.58 11.56
C SER A 395 6.63 -1.58 10.82
N ILE A 396 5.40 -1.77 11.30
CA ILE A 396 4.34 -2.49 10.59
C ILE A 396 3.28 -1.45 10.22
N TYR A 397 2.86 -1.43 8.96
CA TYR A 397 1.91 -0.44 8.46
C TYR A 397 0.54 -1.08 8.26
N ILE A 398 -0.42 -0.69 9.11
CA ILE A 398 -1.79 -1.21 9.06
C ILE A 398 -2.73 -0.09 8.64
N VAL A 399 -3.47 -0.28 7.57
CA VAL A 399 -4.58 0.60 7.20
C VAL A 399 -5.80 0.20 8.01
N LYS A 400 -6.44 1.16 8.69
CA LYS A 400 -7.66 0.93 9.46
C LYS A 400 -8.83 1.67 8.80
N PRO A 401 -9.76 0.95 8.16
CA PRO A 401 -10.88 1.53 7.44
C PRO A 401 -12.09 1.77 8.35
N LYS A 402 -13.08 2.51 7.82
CA LYS A 402 -14.45 2.63 8.33
C LYS A 402 -14.55 2.97 9.82
N MET A 403 -13.62 3.80 10.30
CA MET A 403 -13.66 4.37 11.64
C MET A 403 -14.56 5.61 11.62
N HIS A 404 -15.39 5.77 12.65
CA HIS A 404 -16.23 6.96 12.83
C HIS A 404 -15.67 7.80 13.98
N GLY A 405 -14.89 8.83 13.68
CA GLY A 405 -14.47 9.84 14.64
C GLY A 405 -13.30 9.44 15.58
N PRO A 406 -12.94 10.35 16.50
CA PRO A 406 -11.69 10.24 17.27
C PRO A 406 -11.69 9.12 18.31
N GLU A 407 -12.84 8.76 18.89
CA GLU A 407 -12.93 7.70 19.90
C GLU A 407 -12.57 6.32 19.33
N GLU A 408 -13.02 6.04 18.11
CA GLU A 408 -12.69 4.79 17.41
C GLU A 408 -11.23 4.77 16.95
N THR A 409 -10.70 5.94 16.55
CA THR A 409 -9.28 6.09 16.24
C THR A 409 -8.41 5.82 17.48
N ALA A 410 -8.82 6.32 18.65
CA ALA A 410 -8.16 6.04 19.92
C ALA A 410 -8.25 4.55 20.31
N PHE A 411 -9.42 3.92 20.10
CA PHE A 411 -9.59 2.48 20.32
C PHE A 411 -8.65 1.65 19.44
N THR A 412 -8.46 2.03 18.17
CA THR A 412 -7.48 1.38 17.29
C THR A 412 -6.05 1.52 17.81
N CYS A 413 -5.67 2.69 18.30
CA CYS A 413 -4.34 2.92 18.88
C CYS A 413 -4.11 2.09 20.15
N GLU A 414 -5.15 1.93 20.98
CA GLU A 414 -5.12 1.05 22.15
C GLU A 414 -5.03 -0.42 21.77
N LEU A 415 -5.83 -0.88 20.80
CA LEU A 415 -5.77 -2.23 20.25
C LEU A 415 -4.35 -2.53 19.76
N PHE A 416 -3.75 -1.64 18.97
CA PHE A 416 -2.38 -1.80 18.49
C PHE A 416 -1.39 -1.83 19.65
N GLY A 417 -1.60 -1.01 20.68
CA GLY A 417 -0.79 -1.05 21.88
C GLY A 417 -0.83 -2.41 22.57
N ARG A 418 -2.02 -2.99 22.73
CA ARG A 418 -2.21 -4.31 23.34
C ARG A 418 -1.61 -5.43 22.49
N VAL A 419 -1.73 -5.36 21.15
CA VAL A 419 -1.10 -6.32 20.24
C VAL A 419 0.43 -6.27 20.35
N GLU A 420 1.02 -5.08 20.43
CA GLU A 420 2.47 -4.94 20.64
C GLU A 420 2.92 -5.63 21.94
N ASP A 421 2.14 -5.50 23.02
CA ASP A 421 2.45 -6.14 24.30
C ASP A 421 2.42 -7.67 24.18
N VAL A 422 1.40 -8.23 23.50
CA VAL A 422 1.27 -9.68 23.23
C VAL A 422 2.44 -10.21 22.41
N LEU A 423 2.90 -9.46 21.42
CA LEU A 423 3.97 -9.88 20.49
C LEU A 423 5.37 -9.51 20.97
N GLY A 424 5.50 -8.82 22.11
CA GLY A 424 6.77 -8.31 22.63
C GLY A 424 7.43 -7.30 21.68
N LEU A 425 6.63 -6.47 21.00
CA LEU A 425 7.10 -5.41 20.12
C LEU A 425 7.31 -4.11 20.90
N LYS A 426 8.13 -3.21 20.35
CA LYS A 426 8.28 -1.88 20.93
C LYS A 426 6.96 -1.12 20.78
N ARG A 427 6.65 -0.27 21.77
CA ARG A 427 5.49 0.63 21.69
C ARG A 427 5.59 1.46 20.40
N ASN A 428 4.47 1.60 19.71
CA ASN A 428 4.34 2.32 18.45
C ASN A 428 5.05 1.65 17.26
N THR A 429 5.42 0.37 17.32
CA THR A 429 5.85 -0.40 16.14
C THR A 429 4.71 -0.51 15.11
N LEU A 430 3.46 -0.70 15.55
CA LEU A 430 2.29 -0.75 14.67
C LEU A 430 1.83 0.68 14.32
N LYS A 431 1.96 1.03 13.05
CA LYS A 431 1.55 2.30 12.47
C LYS A 431 0.15 2.20 11.88
N VAL A 432 -0.56 3.32 11.87
CA VAL A 432 -1.94 3.38 11.37
C VAL A 432 -2.06 4.31 10.16
N GLY A 433 -2.59 3.76 9.08
CA GLY A 433 -3.19 4.52 8.00
C GLY A 433 -4.66 4.77 8.32
N VAL A 434 -5.06 6.04 8.44
CA VAL A 434 -6.44 6.41 8.77
C VAL A 434 -7.19 6.69 7.49
N MET A 435 -8.23 5.91 7.21
CA MET A 435 -9.15 6.22 6.11
C MET A 435 -10.13 7.31 6.54
N ASP A 436 -10.09 8.46 5.85
CA ASP A 436 -11.11 9.50 5.92
C ASP A 436 -12.23 9.16 4.95
N GLU A 437 -13.08 8.22 5.38
CA GLU A 437 -14.13 7.64 4.54
C GLU A 437 -15.49 7.56 5.21
N GLU A 438 -15.61 8.09 6.42
CA GLU A 438 -16.86 8.17 7.18
C GLU A 438 -17.09 9.63 7.59
N ARG A 439 -18.31 10.13 7.49
CA ARG A 439 -18.67 11.54 7.71
C ARG A 439 -18.27 12.04 9.08
N ARG A 440 -18.44 11.21 10.12
CA ARG A 440 -18.01 11.55 11.50
C ARG A 440 -16.49 11.64 11.62
N THR A 441 -15.73 10.89 10.81
CA THR A 441 -14.26 11.08 10.72
C THR A 441 -13.92 12.35 9.98
N SER A 442 -14.50 12.60 8.80
CA SER A 442 -14.19 13.81 8.02
C SER A 442 -14.45 15.09 8.81
N LEU A 443 -15.56 15.16 9.53
CA LEU A 443 -15.93 16.32 10.34
C LEU A 443 -15.05 16.53 11.57
N ASN A 444 -14.39 15.48 12.05
CA ASN A 444 -13.56 15.49 13.26
C ASN A 444 -12.10 15.06 12.97
N LEU A 445 -11.65 15.18 11.71
CA LEU A 445 -10.43 14.56 11.22
C LEU A 445 -9.21 14.96 12.04
N ARG A 446 -9.14 16.22 12.44
CA ARG A 446 -8.04 16.75 13.26
C ARG A 446 -7.92 16.05 14.61
N GLU A 447 -9.04 15.71 15.24
CA GLU A 447 -9.04 14.97 16.51
C GLU A 447 -8.80 13.47 16.29
N CYS A 448 -9.20 12.89 15.15
CA CYS A 448 -8.78 11.54 14.77
C CYS A 448 -7.24 11.47 14.63
N VAL A 449 -6.64 12.43 13.92
CA VAL A 449 -5.17 12.52 13.79
C VAL A 449 -4.51 12.73 15.15
N ARG A 450 -5.11 13.52 16.05
CA ARG A 450 -4.61 13.70 17.42
C ARG A 450 -4.63 12.40 18.22
N ALA A 451 -5.72 11.62 18.13
CA ALA A 451 -5.83 10.33 18.79
C ALA A 451 -4.76 9.33 18.32
N ALA A 452 -4.34 9.43 17.04
CA ALA A 452 -3.30 8.60 16.43
C ALA A 452 -1.93 9.28 16.31
N ARG A 453 -1.68 10.37 17.04
CA ARG A 453 -0.52 11.28 16.84
C ARG A 453 0.85 10.61 16.74
N GLU A 454 1.06 9.50 17.44
CA GLU A 454 2.34 8.78 17.49
C GLU A 454 2.44 7.58 16.53
N ARG A 455 1.33 7.25 15.86
CA ARG A 455 1.19 6.06 15.00
C ARG A 455 0.81 6.40 13.57
N ILE A 456 0.18 7.55 13.34
CA ILE A 456 -0.38 7.89 12.04
C ILE A 456 0.71 8.03 10.98
N VAL A 457 0.50 7.38 9.84
CA VAL A 457 1.44 7.39 8.71
C VAL A 457 0.81 7.90 7.41
N PHE A 458 -0.51 7.87 7.28
CA PHE A 458 -1.21 8.61 6.23
C PHE A 458 -2.68 8.86 6.61
N ILE A 459 -3.29 9.80 5.88
CA ILE A 459 -4.74 9.99 5.74
C ILE A 459 -5.11 9.78 4.28
N ASN A 460 -6.19 9.07 3.99
CA ASN A 460 -6.64 8.86 2.61
C ASN A 460 -8.15 9.07 2.52
N THR A 461 -8.59 9.81 1.50
CA THR A 461 -10.01 10.07 1.23
C THR A 461 -10.66 8.89 0.50
N GLY A 462 -11.26 7.97 1.26
CA GLY A 462 -12.04 6.84 0.72
C GLY A 462 -13.41 7.29 0.19
N PHE A 463 -13.40 8.06 -0.90
CA PHE A 463 -14.57 8.84 -1.33
C PHE A 463 -15.81 8.00 -1.68
N LEU A 464 -15.65 6.71 -2.04
CA LEU A 464 -16.77 5.82 -2.34
C LEU A 464 -17.56 5.46 -1.08
N ASP A 465 -16.89 4.95 -0.04
CA ASP A 465 -17.50 4.71 1.27
C ASP A 465 -18.03 6.01 1.86
N ARG A 466 -17.27 7.10 1.74
CA ARG A 466 -17.69 8.42 2.20
C ARG A 466 -19.00 8.89 1.58
N THR A 467 -19.22 8.58 0.31
CA THR A 467 -20.48 8.87 -0.39
C THR A 467 -21.60 7.96 0.13
N GLY A 468 -21.30 6.69 0.39
CA GLY A 468 -22.23 5.76 1.03
C GLY A 468 -22.71 6.25 2.39
N ASP A 469 -21.78 6.66 3.25
CA ASP A 469 -22.09 7.18 4.59
C ASP A 469 -22.79 8.55 4.54
N GLU A 470 -22.50 9.42 3.56
CA GLU A 470 -23.27 10.66 3.39
C GLU A 470 -24.75 10.38 3.11
N ILE A 471 -25.02 9.40 2.22
CA ILE A 471 -26.38 8.97 1.87
C ILE A 471 -27.05 8.33 3.09
N HIS A 472 -26.35 7.47 3.82
CA HIS A 472 -26.90 6.79 5.00
C HIS A 472 -27.19 7.79 6.12
N THR A 473 -26.21 8.62 6.49
CA THR A 473 -26.33 9.61 7.58
C THR A 473 -27.52 10.54 7.35
N SER A 474 -27.73 11.00 6.12
CA SER A 474 -28.78 11.96 5.77
C SER A 474 -29.99 11.29 5.09
N MET A 475 -30.20 9.99 5.28
CA MET A 475 -31.26 9.22 4.63
C MET A 475 -32.66 9.84 4.83
N GLN A 476 -32.93 10.34 6.04
CA GLN A 476 -34.22 10.94 6.38
C GLN A 476 -34.34 12.42 5.97
N ALA A 477 -33.28 13.04 5.46
CA ALA A 477 -33.28 14.44 5.05
C ALA A 477 -34.04 14.67 3.74
N GLY A 478 -34.03 13.70 2.82
CA GLY A 478 -34.73 13.78 1.55
C GLY A 478 -34.07 12.99 0.43
N VAL A 479 -34.50 13.27 -0.81
CA VAL A 479 -33.95 12.64 -2.00
C VAL A 479 -32.58 13.22 -2.31
N MET A 480 -31.57 12.36 -2.32
CA MET A 480 -30.22 12.71 -2.77
C MET A 480 -30.14 12.89 -4.28
N VAL A 481 -29.14 13.65 -4.74
CA VAL A 481 -28.79 13.71 -6.16
C VAL A 481 -28.40 12.32 -6.68
N ARG A 482 -28.43 12.12 -8.00
CA ARG A 482 -27.99 10.86 -8.61
C ARG A 482 -26.48 10.68 -8.39
N LYS A 483 -26.01 9.43 -8.51
CA LYS A 483 -24.62 9.03 -8.24
C LYS A 483 -23.56 9.86 -8.98
N GLU A 484 -23.74 10.14 -10.27
CA GLU A 484 -22.73 10.86 -11.05
C GLU A 484 -22.64 12.36 -10.70
N PRO A 485 -23.76 13.09 -10.55
CA PRO A 485 -23.75 14.45 -10.02
C PRO A 485 -23.10 14.64 -8.64
N MET A 486 -23.02 13.63 -7.77
CA MET A 486 -22.38 13.74 -6.44
C MET A 486 -20.95 14.30 -6.49
N LYS A 487 -20.22 14.14 -7.61
CA LYS A 487 -18.86 14.69 -7.77
C LYS A 487 -18.82 16.23 -7.79
N GLN A 488 -19.96 16.88 -7.94
CA GLN A 488 -20.11 18.34 -8.03
C GLN A 488 -20.69 18.95 -6.75
N GLU A 489 -21.12 18.11 -5.81
CA GLU A 489 -21.53 18.49 -4.45
C GLU A 489 -20.31 18.44 -3.52
#